data_AF-A4FZE6-F1
#
_entry.id   AF-A4FZE6-F1
#
_cell.length_a   1.000
_cell.length_b   1.000
_cell.length_c   1.000
_cell.angle_alpha   90.00
_cell.angle_beta   90.00
_cell.angle_gamma   90.00
#
_symmetry.space_group_name_H-M   'P 1'
#
loop_
_entity.id
_entity.type
_entity.pdbx_description
1 polymer ?
#
loop_
_entity_poly.entity_id
_entity_poly.type
_entity_poly.pdbx_seq_one_letter_code
_entity_poly.pdbx_strand_id
1 'polypeptide(L)'
;MNLDKFDLPDRLNFGQSRVVFYPAKAVTKGKDGVVTSCVTDPENCGYVVLSSHADCTSKEQAKSIKMTYRDFARLLATVTKSEDLKNKILKRAENEAVLEIERMNAMNHSKATMLSAGKDLGLTEEDVLLIIKSD
;
A
#
# COMPACT_ATOMS: atom_id res chain seq x y z
N MET A 1 -1.85 30.52 12.09
CA MET A 1 -1.91 29.26 12.86
C MET A 1 -0.62 28.51 12.56
N ASN A 2 0.20 28.19 13.56
CA ASN A 2 1.53 27.61 13.32
C ASN A 2 1.39 26.09 13.13
N LEU A 3 1.58 25.60 11.90
CA LEU A 3 1.36 24.19 11.52
C LEU A 3 2.43 23.25 12.11
N ASP A 4 3.60 23.79 12.46
CA ASP A 4 4.76 23.04 12.99
C ASP A 4 4.53 22.45 14.40
N LYS A 5 3.39 22.72 15.02
CA LYS A 5 3.01 22.17 16.34
C LYS A 5 2.10 20.93 16.27
N PHE A 6 1.70 20.54 15.06
CA PHE A 6 0.81 19.41 14.85
C PHE A 6 1.59 18.24 14.26
N ASP A 7 1.46 17.07 14.88
CA ASP A 7 1.93 15.85 14.25
C ASP A 7 1.03 15.62 13.03
N LEU A 8 1.61 15.74 11.84
CA LEU A 8 0.91 15.52 10.58
C LEU A 8 0.93 14.02 10.23
N PRO A 9 -0.05 13.52 9.45
CA PRO A 9 -0.02 12.13 9.04
C PRO A 9 1.17 11.81 8.11
N ASP A 10 1.93 10.78 8.43
CA ASP A 10 2.98 10.24 7.55
C ASP A 10 2.36 9.37 6.46
N ARG A 11 2.92 9.43 5.24
CA ARG A 11 2.33 8.77 4.06
C ARG A 11 3.39 8.00 3.28
N LEU A 12 3.10 6.75 2.97
CA LEU A 12 3.83 5.92 2.01
C LEU A 12 2.94 5.67 0.80
N ASN A 13 3.43 5.93 -0.41
CA ASN A 13 2.69 5.75 -1.65
C ASN A 13 3.30 4.63 -2.50
N PHE A 14 2.46 3.77 -3.04
CA PHE A 14 2.79 2.59 -3.83
C PHE A 14 2.02 2.62 -5.17
N GLY A 15 1.96 3.79 -5.80
CA GLY A 15 1.18 4.02 -7.02
C GLY A 15 -0.33 3.97 -6.77
N GLN A 16 -0.93 2.80 -6.98
CA GLN A 16 -2.38 2.59 -6.80
C GLN A 16 -2.78 2.40 -5.32
N SER A 17 -1.82 2.16 -4.45
CA SER A 17 -2.05 1.98 -3.01
C SER A 17 -1.29 3.02 -2.18
N ARG A 18 -1.77 3.28 -0.97
CA ARG A 18 -1.08 4.11 0.02
C ARG A 18 -1.29 3.60 1.44
N VAL A 19 -0.33 3.90 2.30
CA VAL A 19 -0.41 3.69 3.75
C VAL A 19 -0.27 5.04 4.43
N VAL A 20 -1.22 5.38 5.31
CA VAL A 20 -1.21 6.65 6.05
C VAL A 20 -1.21 6.36 7.54
N PHE A 21 -0.27 6.98 8.26
CA PHE A 21 -0.12 6.87 9.70
C PHE A 21 -0.70 8.12 10.34
N TYR A 22 -1.88 8.02 10.97
CA TYR A 22 -2.52 9.16 11.60
C TYR A 22 -2.10 9.27 13.07
N PRO A 23 -1.31 10.30 13.44
CA PRO A 23 -0.82 10.46 14.79
C PRO A 23 -1.98 10.75 15.74
N ALA A 24 -1.83 10.30 16.98
CA ALA A 24 -2.79 10.46 18.04
C ALA A 24 -2.08 11.06 19.26
N LYS A 25 -2.58 12.19 19.78
CA LYS A 25 -2.08 12.73 21.05
C LYS A 25 -2.95 12.23 22.18
N ALA A 26 -2.36 11.49 23.11
CA ALA A 26 -3.01 11.17 24.38
C ALA A 26 -3.19 12.46 25.18
N VAL A 27 -4.44 12.87 25.40
CA VAL A 27 -4.81 14.01 26.21
C VAL A 27 -5.50 13.49 27.47
N THR A 28 -4.85 13.64 28.61
CA THR A 28 -5.44 13.28 29.89
C THR A 28 -6.52 14.31 30.24
N LYS A 29 -7.79 13.89 30.28
CA LYS A 29 -8.88 14.73 30.80
C LYS A 29 -9.18 14.33 32.24
N GLY A 30 -8.45 14.91 33.19
CA GLY A 30 -8.77 14.82 34.62
C GLY A 30 -9.07 13.40 35.12
N LYS A 31 -10.18 13.23 35.86
CA LYS A 31 -10.60 11.94 36.45
C LYS A 31 -11.24 10.96 35.45
N ASP A 32 -11.48 11.38 34.21
CA ASP A 32 -12.31 10.65 33.23
C ASP A 32 -11.48 9.82 32.23
N GLY A 33 -10.16 9.75 32.42
CA GLY A 33 -9.25 8.92 31.63
C GLY A 33 -8.50 9.64 30.52
N VAL A 34 -7.78 8.86 29.70
CA VAL A 34 -6.99 9.34 28.57
C VAL A 34 -7.89 9.43 27.34
N VAL A 35 -8.02 10.62 26.76
CA VAL A 35 -8.76 10.87 25.51
C VAL A 35 -7.77 11.10 24.40
N THR A 36 -7.91 10.38 23.30
CA THR A 36 -7.09 10.59 22.11
C THR A 36 -7.58 11.83 21.36
N SER A 37 -6.71 12.80 21.09
CA SER A 37 -7.04 13.98 20.26
C SER A 37 -6.28 13.94 18.94
N CYS A 38 -6.97 14.32 17.87
CA CYS A 38 -6.41 14.51 16.54
C CYS A 38 -6.87 15.84 15.96
N VAL A 39 -5.94 16.53 15.29
CA VAL A 39 -6.17 17.90 14.81
C VAL A 39 -6.46 17.91 13.32
N THR A 40 -5.96 16.93 12.56
CA THR A 40 -6.08 16.90 11.10
C THR A 40 -7.18 15.97 10.59
N ASP A 41 -7.45 14.86 11.27
CA ASP A 41 -8.43 13.85 10.84
C ASP A 41 -8.99 13.09 12.06
N PRO A 42 -10.18 13.46 12.54
CA PRO A 42 -10.81 12.81 13.71
C PRO A 42 -11.21 11.35 13.45
N GLU A 43 -11.57 10.98 12.22
CA GLU A 43 -12.10 9.66 11.90
C GLU A 43 -11.02 8.59 11.77
N ASN A 44 -9.80 9.00 11.43
CA ASN A 44 -8.65 8.11 11.28
C ASN A 44 -7.65 8.23 12.43
N CYS A 45 -7.97 9.05 13.43
CA CYS A 45 -7.14 9.32 14.59
C CYS A 45 -6.62 8.06 15.28
N GLY A 46 -5.29 7.91 15.37
CA GLY A 46 -4.65 6.77 16.04
C GLY A 46 -4.72 5.46 15.25
N TYR A 47 -5.05 5.52 13.97
CA TYR A 47 -5.04 4.38 13.06
C TYR A 47 -3.96 4.50 11.98
N VAL A 48 -3.52 3.34 11.53
CA VAL A 48 -2.85 3.17 10.23
C VAL A 48 -3.94 2.82 9.22
N VAL A 49 -4.02 3.59 8.15
CA VAL A 49 -5.01 3.40 7.08
C VAL A 49 -4.31 2.92 5.82
N LEU A 50 -4.66 1.72 5.38
CA LEU A 50 -4.24 1.16 4.10
C LEU A 50 -5.36 1.43 3.10
N SER A 51 -5.05 2.09 1.99
CA SER A 51 -6.02 2.37 0.92
C SER A 51 -5.49 1.87 -0.41
N SER A 52 -6.34 1.24 -1.21
CA SER A 52 -6.03 0.88 -2.59
C SER A 52 -7.19 1.27 -3.50
N HIS A 53 -6.85 1.84 -4.66
CA HIS A 53 -7.78 2.01 -5.76
C HIS A 53 -7.47 1.08 -6.94
N ALA A 54 -6.67 0.03 -6.71
CA ALA A 54 -6.52 -1.05 -7.67
C ALA A 54 -7.90 -1.65 -7.96
N ASP A 55 -8.17 -1.89 -9.24
CA ASP A 55 -9.45 -2.40 -9.77
C ASP A 55 -10.70 -1.58 -9.42
N CYS A 56 -10.53 -0.30 -9.05
CA CYS A 56 -11.64 0.61 -8.78
C CYS A 56 -11.93 1.48 -10.01
N THR A 57 -13.22 1.69 -10.32
CA THR A 57 -13.62 2.55 -11.46
C THR A 57 -13.32 4.04 -11.21
N SER A 58 -13.26 4.45 -9.95
CA SER A 58 -12.84 5.79 -9.54
C SER A 58 -12.08 5.76 -8.21
N LYS A 59 -11.33 6.83 -7.92
CA LYS A 59 -10.59 6.99 -6.65
C LYS A 59 -11.51 7.05 -5.42
N GLU A 60 -12.77 7.44 -5.61
CA GLU A 60 -13.77 7.52 -4.53
C GLU A 60 -14.23 6.14 -4.06
N GLN A 61 -14.09 5.11 -4.91
CA GLN A 61 -14.40 3.72 -4.58
C GLN A 61 -13.21 2.96 -3.97
N ALA A 62 -12.15 3.67 -3.61
CA ALA A 62 -10.96 3.06 -3.02
C ALA A 62 -11.35 2.24 -1.79
N LYS A 63 -10.87 0.99 -1.75
CA LYS A 63 -11.05 0.12 -0.59
C LYS A 63 -10.06 0.55 0.48
N SER A 64 -10.55 0.75 1.70
CA SER A 64 -9.73 1.17 2.83
C SER A 64 -9.92 0.27 4.04
N ILE A 65 -8.82 -0.07 4.70
CA ILE A 65 -8.81 -0.79 5.98
C ILE A 65 -8.13 0.10 7.02
N LYS A 66 -8.75 0.24 8.19
CA LYS A 66 -8.19 0.95 9.35
C LYS A 66 -7.68 -0.07 10.36
N MET A 67 -6.44 0.09 10.82
CA MET A 67 -5.81 -0.79 11.81
C MET A 67 -5.22 0.02 12.94
N THR A 68 -5.30 -0.48 14.18
CA THR A 68 -4.55 0.17 15.27
C THR A 68 -3.04 0.00 15.01
N TYR A 69 -2.21 0.91 15.52
CA TYR A 69 -0.75 0.78 15.41
C TYR A 69 -0.25 -0.56 15.99
N ARG A 70 -0.88 -1.05 17.06
CA ARG A 70 -0.54 -2.36 17.66
C ARG A 70 -0.80 -3.51 16.70
N ASP A 71 -1.96 -3.52 16.04
CA ASP A 71 -2.32 -4.61 15.14
C ASP A 71 -1.49 -4.55 13.85
N PHE A 72 -1.20 -3.34 13.36
CA PHE A 72 -0.30 -3.15 12.24
C PHE A 72 1.12 -3.63 12.55
N ALA A 73 1.67 -3.29 13.72
CA ALA A 73 2.98 -3.79 14.15
C ALA A 73 3.02 -5.32 14.28
N ARG A 74 1.94 -5.93 14.79
CA ARG A 74 1.79 -7.40 14.84
C ARG A 74 1.75 -8.01 13.45
N LEU A 75 1.01 -7.42 12.51
CA LEU A 75 0.97 -7.86 11.12
C LEU A 75 2.37 -7.87 10.50
N LEU A 76 3.11 -6.76 10.61
CA LEU A 76 4.48 -6.65 10.10
C LEU A 76 5.40 -7.71 10.72
N ALA A 77 5.31 -7.91 12.04
CA ALA A 77 6.11 -8.93 12.73
C ALA A 77 5.76 -10.35 12.26
N THR A 78 4.48 -10.65 12.04
CA THR A 78 4.03 -11.97 11.55
C THR A 78 4.53 -12.23 10.13
N VAL A 79 4.39 -11.26 9.21
CA VAL A 79 4.89 -11.38 7.84
C VAL A 79 6.42 -11.57 7.82
N THR A 80 7.13 -10.84 8.68
CA THR A 80 8.60 -10.94 8.76
C THR A 80 9.08 -12.28 9.34
N LYS A 81 8.33 -12.88 10.27
CA LYS A 81 8.71 -14.14 10.94
C LYS A 81 8.31 -15.40 10.19
N SER A 82 7.28 -15.32 9.33
CA SER A 82 6.77 -16.47 8.60
C SER A 82 7.27 -16.47 7.16
N GLU A 83 8.28 -17.29 6.87
CA GLU A 83 8.84 -17.40 5.52
C GLU A 83 7.80 -17.92 4.51
N ASP A 84 6.92 -18.85 4.93
CA ASP A 84 5.81 -19.33 4.10
C ASP A 84 4.85 -18.19 3.70
N LEU A 85 4.44 -17.36 4.66
CA LEU A 85 3.55 -16.24 4.37
C LEU A 85 4.22 -15.21 3.46
N LYS A 86 5.49 -14.88 3.73
CA LYS A 86 6.29 -13.99 2.90
C LYS A 86 6.40 -14.51 1.47
N ASN A 87 6.71 -15.78 1.28
CA ASN A 87 6.80 -16.41 -0.04
C ASN A 87 5.46 -16.41 -0.78
N LYS A 88 4.34 -16.63 -0.07
CA LYS A 88 2.99 -16.52 -0.67
C LYS A 88 2.69 -15.10 -1.16
N ILE A 89 3.06 -14.08 -0.39
CA ILE A 89 2.90 -12.68 -0.79
C ILE A 89 3.75 -12.36 -2.01
N LEU A 90 5.04 -12.72 -1.99
CA LEU A 90 5.97 -12.46 -3.09
C LEU A 90 5.54 -13.15 -4.38
N LYS A 91 5.18 -14.44 -4.30
CA LYS A 91 4.66 -15.19 -5.46
C LYS A 91 3.40 -14.56 -6.03
N ARG A 92 2.52 -14.01 -5.18
CA ARG A 92 1.31 -13.33 -5.66
C ARG A 92 1.65 -12.02 -6.37
N ALA A 93 2.56 -11.23 -5.82
CA ALA A 93 3.02 -9.99 -6.45
C ALA A 93 3.70 -10.25 -7.81
N GLU A 94 4.52 -11.30 -7.91
CA GLU A 94 5.14 -11.73 -9.16
C GLU A 94 4.09 -12.12 -10.21
N ASN A 95 3.09 -12.94 -9.82
CA ASN A 95 1.99 -13.29 -10.72
C ASN A 95 1.20 -12.06 -11.20
N GLU A 96 0.98 -11.07 -10.33
CA GLU A 96 0.29 -9.83 -10.70
C GLU A 96 1.11 -8.98 -11.67
N ALA A 97 2.45 -8.95 -11.50
CA ALA A 97 3.35 -8.31 -12.45
C ALA A 97 3.30 -8.99 -13.83
N VAL A 98 3.30 -10.33 -13.88
CA VAL A 98 3.18 -11.09 -15.13
C VAL A 98 1.86 -10.77 -15.83
N LEU A 99 0.74 -10.81 -15.11
CA LEU A 99 -0.59 -10.50 -15.67
C LEU A 99 -0.68 -9.08 -16.25
N GLU A 100 -0.02 -8.10 -15.61
CA GLU A 100 -0.01 -6.73 -16.14
C GLU A 100 0.80 -6.64 -17.45
N ILE A 101 1.93 -7.34 -17.55
CA ILE A 101 2.71 -7.41 -18.81
C ILE A 101 1.95 -8.14 -19.91
N GLU A 102 1.27 -9.26 -19.60
CA GLU A 102 0.38 -9.95 -20.55
C GLU A 102 -0.72 -9.02 -21.06
N ARG A 103 -1.34 -8.25 -20.15
CA ARG A 103 -2.35 -7.25 -20.51
C ARG A 103 -1.79 -6.18 -21.43
N MET A 104 -0.60 -5.67 -21.15
CA MET A 104 0.08 -4.69 -22.00
C MET A 104 0.42 -5.27 -23.38
N ASN A 105 0.81 -6.55 -23.46
CA ASN A 105 1.08 -7.22 -24.73
C ASN A 105 -0.19 -7.35 -25.57
N ALA A 106 -1.30 -7.79 -24.97
CA ALA A 106 -2.61 -7.87 -25.62
C ALA A 106 -3.12 -6.49 -26.10
N MET A 107 -2.74 -5.41 -25.42
CA MET A 107 -3.01 -4.03 -25.83
C MET A 107 -2.02 -3.48 -26.87
N ASN A 108 -1.11 -4.31 -27.40
CA ASN A 108 -0.08 -3.97 -28.38
C ASN A 108 0.86 -2.83 -27.95
N HIS A 109 1.20 -2.77 -26.65
CA HIS A 109 2.24 -1.85 -26.18
C HIS A 109 3.59 -2.19 -26.82
N SER A 110 4.47 -1.20 -26.96
CA SER A 110 5.79 -1.44 -27.55
C SER A 110 6.64 -2.33 -26.64
N LYS A 111 7.54 -3.15 -27.23
CA LYS A 111 8.52 -3.96 -26.49
C LYS A 111 9.31 -3.11 -25.47
N ALA A 112 9.74 -1.91 -25.86
CA ALA A 112 10.48 -1.01 -24.97
C ALA A 112 9.63 -0.58 -23.75
N THR A 113 8.33 -0.32 -23.96
CA THR A 113 7.38 0.02 -22.90
C THR A 113 7.18 -1.13 -21.92
N MET A 114 7.01 -2.36 -22.42
CA MET A 114 6.85 -3.55 -21.57
C MET A 114 8.12 -3.89 -20.79
N LEU A 115 9.30 -3.74 -21.39
CA LEU A 115 10.58 -3.92 -20.67
C LEU A 115 10.76 -2.90 -19.54
N SER A 116 10.39 -1.63 -19.78
CA SER A 116 10.42 -0.60 -18.74
C SER A 116 9.43 -0.91 -17.61
N ALA A 117 8.19 -1.26 -17.95
CA ALA A 117 7.17 -1.59 -16.96
C ALA A 117 7.53 -2.85 -16.16
N GLY A 118 8.06 -3.90 -16.82
CA GLY A 118 8.47 -5.13 -16.16
C GLY A 118 9.57 -4.89 -15.14
N LYS A 119 10.55 -4.02 -15.46
CA LYS A 119 11.57 -3.60 -14.50
C LYS A 119 10.96 -2.88 -13.29
N ASP A 120 10.00 -1.98 -13.51
CA ASP A 120 9.33 -1.25 -12.42
C ASP A 120 8.48 -2.20 -11.53
N LEU A 121 7.98 -3.29 -12.12
CA LEU A 121 7.22 -4.34 -11.44
C LEU A 121 8.12 -5.43 -10.81
N GLY A 122 9.45 -5.36 -11.00
CA GLY A 122 10.41 -6.29 -10.41
C GLY A 122 10.62 -7.59 -11.19
N LEU A 123 10.22 -7.66 -12.46
CA LEU A 123 10.49 -8.79 -13.36
C LEU A 123 11.87 -8.66 -14.02
N THR A 124 12.44 -9.80 -14.41
CA THR A 124 13.66 -9.83 -15.23
C THR A 124 13.34 -9.51 -16.69
N GLU A 125 14.36 -9.12 -17.46
CA GLU A 125 14.20 -8.94 -18.91
C GLU A 125 13.81 -10.27 -19.58
N GLU A 126 14.38 -11.39 -19.14
CA GLU A 126 14.05 -12.72 -19.64
C GLU A 126 12.56 -13.07 -19.45
N ASP A 127 12.00 -12.79 -18.26
CA ASP A 127 10.59 -13.06 -17.96
C ASP A 127 9.67 -12.27 -18.90
N VAL A 128 9.96 -10.98 -19.09
CA VAL A 128 9.18 -10.11 -19.98
C VAL A 128 9.27 -10.59 -21.43
N LEU A 129 10.45 -10.99 -21.89
CA LEU A 129 10.65 -11.50 -23.25
C LEU A 129 9.96 -12.84 -23.49
N LEU A 130 9.83 -13.70 -22.47
CA LEU A 130 9.06 -14.94 -22.55
C LEU A 130 7.56 -14.63 -22.79
N ILE A 131 7.01 -13.66 -22.06
CA ILE A 131 5.61 -13.24 -22.21
C ILE A 131 5.36 -12.69 -23.61
N ILE A 132 6.20 -11.77 -24.10
CA ILE A 132 6.04 -11.15 -25.42
C ILE A 132 6.05 -12.18 -26.57
N LYS A 133 6.83 -13.27 -26.42
CA LYS A 133 6.96 -14.33 -27.43
C LYS A 133 5.85 -15.39 -27.37
N SER A 134 5.02 -15.36 -26.34
CA SER A 134 3.97 -16.36 -26.13
C SER A 134 2.69 -16.09 -26.94
N ASP A 135 2.62 -14.94 -27.63
CA ASP A 135 1.61 -14.56 -28.62
C ASP A 135 2.14 -14.73 -30.06
#